data_AF-D3I9V7-F1
#
_entry.id   AF-D3I9V7-F1
#
_cell.length_a   1.000
_cell.length_b   1.000
_cell.length_c   1.000
_cell.angle_alpha   90.00
_cell.angle_beta   90.00
_cell.angle_gamma   90.00
#
_symmetry.space_group_name_H-M   'P 1'
#
loop_
_entity.id
_entity.type
_entity.pdbx_description
1 polymer ?
#
loop_
_entity_poly.entity_id
_entity_poly.type
_entity_poly.pdbx_seq_one_letter_code
_entity_poly.pdbx_strand_id
1 'polypeptide(L)'
;MATIKRKKSFDFSNIDADKLAKEIRGSLQKLGTYKEELEISIHMCATTLKQYARIIEELNADNLLLIERTDGGEARCKPNPLFDMQVKQAEAVRKYLRELKLTSLTSEEISKTPEENGLAGLISSLGGR
;
A
#
# COMPACT_ATOMS: atom_id res chain seq x y z
N MET A 1 -0.83 -32.87 0.19
CA MET A 1 -0.19 -31.55 0.08
C MET A 1 -1.25 -30.52 -0.32
N ALA A 2 -1.66 -29.64 0.58
CA ALA A 2 -2.67 -28.62 0.28
C ALA A 2 -2.01 -27.49 -0.53
N THR A 3 -2.40 -27.35 -1.80
CA THR A 3 -2.05 -26.18 -2.63
C THR A 3 -2.77 -24.95 -2.07
N ILE A 4 -2.03 -24.12 -1.33
CA ILE A 4 -2.48 -22.80 -0.90
C ILE A 4 -2.62 -21.94 -2.16
N LYS A 5 -3.85 -21.78 -2.67
CA LYS A 5 -4.14 -20.79 -3.72
C LYS A 5 -3.85 -19.40 -3.13
N ARG A 6 -2.70 -18.82 -3.46
CA ARG A 6 -2.43 -17.40 -3.16
C ARG A 6 -3.52 -16.59 -3.86
N LYS A 7 -4.37 -15.89 -3.09
CA LYS A 7 -5.22 -14.82 -3.63
C LYS A 7 -4.31 -13.89 -4.42
N LYS A 8 -4.66 -13.57 -5.67
CA LYS A 8 -3.93 -12.56 -6.46
C LYS A 8 -3.82 -11.30 -5.60
N SER A 9 -2.60 -10.94 -5.21
CA SER A 9 -2.34 -9.67 -4.54
C SER A 9 -2.84 -8.57 -5.47
N PHE A 10 -3.65 -7.65 -4.93
CA PHE A 10 -4.16 -6.54 -5.69
C PHE A 10 -2.98 -5.67 -6.14
N ASP A 11 -2.83 -5.51 -7.44
CA ASP A 11 -1.62 -4.92 -8.03
C ASP A 11 -1.75 -3.40 -8.12
N PHE A 12 -1.46 -2.73 -7.01
CA PHE A 12 -1.63 -1.29 -6.85
C PHE A 12 -0.66 -0.45 -7.72
N SER A 13 0.42 -1.04 -8.23
CA SER A 13 1.44 -0.33 -9.02
C SER A 13 0.92 0.16 -10.37
N ASN A 14 0.02 -0.64 -10.96
CA ASN A 14 -0.54 -0.48 -12.30
C ASN A 14 -1.89 0.23 -12.31
N ILE A 15 -2.48 0.44 -11.14
CA ILE A 15 -3.76 1.14 -11.00
C ILE A 15 -3.51 2.66 -11.04
N ASP A 16 -4.43 3.37 -11.67
CA ASP A 16 -4.38 4.82 -11.69
C ASP A 16 -4.69 5.41 -10.32
N ALA A 17 -3.99 6.48 -9.94
CA ALA A 17 -4.18 7.11 -8.63
C ALA A 17 -5.62 7.59 -8.45
N ASP A 18 -6.25 8.07 -9.52
CA ASP A 18 -7.66 8.49 -9.51
C ASP A 18 -8.64 7.34 -9.30
N LYS A 19 -8.30 6.14 -9.79
CA LYS A 19 -9.10 4.94 -9.54
C LYS A 19 -9.00 4.51 -8.09
N LEU A 20 -7.79 4.53 -7.52
CA LEU A 20 -7.58 4.25 -6.08
C LEU A 20 -8.28 5.29 -5.21
N ALA A 21 -8.23 6.57 -5.58
CA ALA A 21 -8.95 7.63 -4.88
C ALA A 21 -10.47 7.40 -4.90
N LYS A 22 -11.03 7.00 -6.05
CA LYS A 22 -12.46 6.63 -6.16
C LYS A 22 -12.82 5.44 -5.27
N GLU A 23 -11.98 4.40 -5.19
CA GLU A 23 -12.21 3.24 -4.32
C GLU A 23 -12.17 3.59 -2.83
N ILE A 24 -11.19 4.42 -2.44
CA ILE A 24 -11.08 4.95 -1.07
C ILE A 24 -12.31 5.80 -0.73
N ARG A 25 -12.71 6.71 -1.63
CA ARG A 25 -13.90 7.55 -1.47
C ARG A 25 -15.16 6.71 -1.32
N GLY A 26 -15.36 5.74 -2.21
CA GLY A 26 -16.50 4.83 -2.16
C GLY A 26 -16.56 4.07 -0.83
N SER A 27 -15.41 3.70 -0.28
CA SER A 27 -15.36 3.00 1.01
C SER A 27 -15.68 3.91 2.19
N LEU A 28 -15.19 5.17 2.18
CA LEU A 28 -15.57 6.16 3.18
C LEU A 28 -17.07 6.51 3.11
N GLN A 29 -17.64 6.54 1.91
CA GLN A 29 -19.08 6.73 1.71
C GLN A 29 -19.88 5.55 2.26
N LYS A 30 -19.46 4.30 2.00
CA LYS A 30 -20.09 3.09 2.56
C LYS A 30 -20.04 3.07 4.09
N LEU A 31 -18.97 3.59 4.68
CA LEU A 31 -18.81 3.71 6.13
C LEU A 31 -19.56 4.92 6.73
N GLY A 32 -20.15 5.79 5.89
CA GLY A 32 -20.79 7.02 6.33
C GLY A 32 -19.83 8.05 6.93
N THR A 33 -18.52 7.89 6.74
CA THR A 33 -17.46 8.75 7.30
C THR A 33 -16.89 9.74 6.29
N TYR A 34 -17.34 9.67 5.04
CA TYR A 34 -16.92 10.61 4.00
C TYR A 34 -17.27 12.05 4.36
N LYS A 35 -16.29 12.93 4.16
CA LYS A 35 -16.43 14.38 4.21
C LYS A 35 -15.65 14.95 3.05
N GLU A 36 -16.16 16.01 2.43
CA GLU A 36 -15.51 16.68 1.30
C GLU A 36 -14.11 17.21 1.66
N GLU A 37 -13.91 17.63 2.91
CA GLU A 37 -12.62 18.04 3.46
C GLU A 37 -11.54 16.95 3.39
N LEU A 38 -11.93 15.67 3.33
CA LEU A 38 -11.00 14.53 3.26
C LEU A 38 -10.48 14.27 1.85
N GLU A 39 -10.99 14.96 0.83
CA GLU A 39 -10.69 14.68 -0.57
C GLU A 39 -9.19 14.78 -0.89
N ILE A 40 -8.51 15.79 -0.32
CA ILE A 40 -7.06 15.92 -0.45
C ILE A 40 -6.35 14.71 0.18
N SER A 41 -6.73 14.33 1.40
CA SER A 41 -6.15 13.19 2.11
C SER A 41 -6.43 11.86 1.39
N ILE A 42 -7.58 11.73 0.72
CA ILE A 42 -7.93 10.59 -0.15
C ILE A 42 -6.97 10.51 -1.34
N HIS A 43 -6.78 11.62 -2.06
CA HIS A 43 -5.85 11.67 -3.20
C HIS A 43 -4.41 11.42 -2.78
N MET A 44 -3.97 12.00 -1.65
CA MET A 44 -2.64 11.76 -1.09
C MET A 44 -2.46 10.30 -0.69
N CYS A 45 -3.48 9.67 -0.08
CA CYS A 45 -3.43 8.24 0.25
C CYS A 45 -3.27 7.38 -1.02
N ALA A 46 -4.06 7.66 -2.05
CA ALA A 46 -4.03 6.93 -3.31
C ALA A 46 -2.67 7.02 -4.04
N THR A 47 -2.09 8.21 -4.15
CA THR A 47 -0.77 8.40 -4.76
C THR A 47 0.32 7.74 -3.94
N THR A 48 0.25 7.84 -2.61
CA THR A 48 1.23 7.26 -1.69
C THR A 48 1.21 5.72 -1.75
N LEU A 49 0.02 5.11 -1.82
CA LEU A 49 -0.17 3.66 -2.01
C LEU A 49 0.42 3.16 -3.33
N LYS A 50 0.16 3.89 -4.43
CA LYS A 50 0.72 3.56 -5.74
C LYS A 50 2.25 3.59 -5.74
N GLN A 51 2.84 4.65 -5.17
CA GLN A 51 4.29 4.77 -5.03
C GLN A 51 4.87 3.64 -4.17
N TYR A 52 4.23 3.29 -3.05
CA TYR A 52 4.66 2.18 -2.20
C TYR A 52 4.67 0.85 -2.96
N ALA A 53 3.64 0.59 -3.76
CA ALA A 53 3.54 -0.62 -4.56
C ALA A 53 4.65 -0.71 -5.61
N ARG A 54 4.94 0.39 -6.31
CA ARG A 54 6.05 0.46 -7.27
C ARG A 54 7.41 0.18 -6.62
N ILE A 55 7.68 0.77 -5.45
CA ILE A 55 8.93 0.51 -4.72
C ILE A 55 9.04 -0.97 -4.34
N ILE A 56 7.93 -1.62 -3.94
CA ILE A 56 7.93 -3.07 -3.65
C ILE A 56 8.25 -3.89 -4.91
N GLU A 57 7.66 -3.54 -6.05
CA GLU A 57 7.94 -4.23 -7.31
C GLU A 57 9.40 -4.10 -7.73
N GLU A 58 9.96 -2.90 -7.66
CA GLU A 58 11.37 -2.65 -7.95
C GLU A 58 12.27 -3.42 -7.00
N LEU A 59 11.98 -3.40 -5.69
CA LEU A 59 12.72 -4.19 -4.70
C LEU A 59 12.64 -5.70 -4.92
N ASN A 60 11.52 -6.21 -5.43
CA ASN A 60 11.38 -7.64 -5.75
C ASN A 60 12.21 -8.04 -6.99
N ALA A 61 12.51 -7.08 -7.87
CA ALA A 61 13.28 -7.29 -9.08
C ALA A 61 14.78 -7.00 -8.92
N ASP A 62 15.17 -6.28 -7.86
CA ASP A 62 16.52 -5.76 -7.66
C ASP A 62 17.30 -6.49 -6.55
N ASN A 63 18.61 -6.23 -6.50
CA ASN A 63 19.50 -6.81 -5.51
C ASN A 63 19.46 -6.06 -4.18
N LEU A 64 19.67 -6.81 -3.09
CA LEU A 64 19.73 -6.25 -1.73
C LEU A 64 20.90 -5.25 -1.57
N LEU A 65 22.02 -5.56 -2.22
CA LEU A 65 23.25 -4.81 -2.14
C LEU A 65 23.65 -4.34 -3.54
N LEU A 66 24.02 -3.07 -3.64
CA LEU A 66 24.60 -2.49 -4.83
C LEU A 66 26.12 -2.44 -4.66
N ILE A 67 26.85 -2.77 -5.72
CA ILE A 67 28.30 -2.67 -5.75
C ILE A 67 28.65 -1.40 -6.52
N GLU A 68 29.15 -0.40 -5.79
CA GLU A 68 29.70 0.80 -6.39
C GLU A 68 31.22 0.68 -6.47
N ARG A 69 31.81 1.18 -7.55
CA ARG A 69 33.27 1.32 -7.63
C ARG A 69 33.65 2.75 -7.30
N THR A 70 34.63 2.92 -6.42
CA THR A 70 35.22 4.23 -6.15
C THR A 70 36.06 4.68 -7.35
N ASP A 71 36.42 5.96 -7.41
CA ASP A 71 37.28 6.51 -8.47
C ASP A 71 38.65 5.80 -8.56
N GLY A 72 39.10 5.15 -7.47
CA GLY A 72 40.29 4.32 -7.41
C GLY A 72 40.09 2.86 -7.84
N GLY A 73 38.88 2.46 -8.25
CA GLY A 73 38.55 1.12 -8.74
C GLY A 73 38.19 0.10 -7.66
N GLU A 74 38.22 0.48 -6.38
CA GLU A 74 37.85 -0.42 -5.28
C GLU A 74 36.32 -0.61 -5.23
N ALA A 75 35.88 -1.87 -5.12
CA ALA A 75 34.48 -2.22 -5.00
C ALA A 75 34.01 -1.99 -3.55
N ARG A 76 32.94 -1.21 -3.39
CA ARG A 76 32.25 -0.99 -2.12
C ARG A 76 30.81 -1.47 -2.22
N CYS A 77 30.41 -2.34 -1.31
CA CYS A 77 29.03 -2.76 -1.17
C CYS A 77 28.24 -1.71 -0.38
N LYS A 78 27.10 -1.29 -0.90
CA LYS A 78 26.12 -0.43 -0.22
C LYS A 78 24.73 -1.08 -0.22
N PRO A 79 23.93 -0.89 0.83
CA PRO A 79 22.52 -1.27 0.81
C PRO A 79 21.76 -0.55 -0.31
N ASN A 80 20.79 -1.23 -0.91
CA ASN A 80 19.94 -0.62 -1.91
C ASN A 80 19.11 0.53 -1.29
N PRO A 81 19.18 1.78 -1.82
CA PRO A 81 18.43 2.92 -1.28
C PRO A 81 16.91 2.74 -1.36
N LEU A 82 16.41 1.83 -2.22
CA LEU A 82 14.99 1.51 -2.29
C LEU A 82 14.42 0.99 -0.96
N PHE A 83 15.23 0.37 -0.09
CA PHE A 83 14.77 -0.04 1.24
C PHE A 83 14.42 1.15 2.12
N ASP A 84 15.25 2.19 2.14
CA ASP A 84 14.98 3.41 2.90
C ASP A 84 13.75 4.13 2.36
N MET A 85 13.59 4.13 1.03
CA MET A 85 12.40 4.68 0.38
C MET A 85 11.15 3.88 0.75
N GLN A 86 11.23 2.55 0.77
CA GLN A 86 10.13 1.67 1.16
C GLN A 86 9.66 1.96 2.60
N VAL A 87 10.59 2.11 3.54
CA VAL A 87 10.26 2.39 4.95
C VAL A 87 9.54 3.73 5.08
N LYS A 88 10.10 4.80 4.51
CA LYS A 88 9.49 6.14 4.54
C LYS A 88 8.11 6.15 3.91
N GLN A 89 7.95 5.47 2.78
CA GLN A 89 6.69 5.40 2.08
C GLN A 89 5.64 4.56 2.85
N ALA A 90 6.06 3.46 3.50
CA ALA A 90 5.17 2.67 4.35
C ALA A 90 4.63 3.47 5.55
N GLU A 91 5.45 4.35 6.13
CA GLU A 91 5.02 5.26 7.21
C GLU A 91 4.03 6.30 6.70
N ALA A 92 4.27 6.88 5.53
CA ALA A 92 3.33 7.81 4.90
C ALA A 92 1.98 7.14 4.61
N VAL A 93 1.97 5.93 4.04
CA VAL A 93 0.74 5.15 3.81
C VAL A 93 0.00 4.95 5.14
N ARG A 94 0.69 4.51 6.20
CA ARG A 94 0.07 4.29 7.51
C ARG A 94 -0.51 5.57 8.10
N LYS A 95 0.15 6.71 7.93
CA LYS A 95 -0.34 8.01 8.38
C LYS A 95 -1.65 8.37 7.70
N TYR A 96 -1.72 8.29 6.37
CA TYR A 96 -2.94 8.64 5.62
C TYR A 96 -4.08 7.65 5.89
N LEU A 97 -3.80 6.35 6.02
CA LEU A 97 -4.83 5.38 6.38
C LEU A 97 -5.42 5.65 7.77
N ARG A 98 -4.61 6.09 8.74
CA ARG A 98 -5.08 6.49 10.08
C ARG A 98 -5.91 7.77 10.03
N GLU A 99 -5.47 8.75 9.26
CA GLU A 99 -6.19 10.02 9.07
C GLU A 99 -7.58 9.79 8.47
N LEU A 100 -7.68 8.87 7.51
CA LEU A 100 -8.95 8.45 6.91
C LEU A 100 -9.72 7.44 7.77
N LYS A 101 -9.24 7.09 8.97
CA LYS A 101 -9.81 6.09 9.89
C LYS A 101 -10.03 4.70 9.26
N LEU A 102 -9.28 4.38 8.21
CA LEU A 102 -9.33 3.09 7.53
C LEU A 102 -8.59 2.00 8.31
N THR A 103 -7.80 2.37 9.32
CA THR A 103 -7.07 1.42 10.19
C THR A 103 -7.83 0.98 11.43
N SER A 104 -8.93 1.67 11.80
CA SER A 104 -9.67 1.44 13.05
C SER A 104 -10.88 0.54 12.89
N LEU A 105 -11.18 0.08 11.67
CA LEU A 105 -12.26 -0.88 11.43
C LEU A 105 -11.83 -2.23 11.99
N THR A 106 -12.42 -2.61 13.11
CA THR A 106 -12.34 -3.98 13.61
C THR A 106 -13.04 -4.91 12.61
N SER A 107 -12.55 -6.15 12.49
CA SER A 107 -13.11 -7.19 11.62
C SER A 107 -14.61 -7.44 11.84
N GLU A 108 -15.15 -7.06 13.00
CA GLU A 108 -16.58 -7.17 13.36
C GLU A 108 -17.47 -6.09 12.74
N GLU A 109 -16.95 -4.91 12.42
CA GLU A 109 -17.73 -3.89 11.68
C GLU A 109 -17.72 -4.18 10.17
N ILE A 110 -16.66 -4.83 9.70
CA ILE A 110 -16.48 -5.27 8.31
C ILE A 110 -17.40 -6.45 7.96
N SER A 111 -17.78 -7.29 8.93
CA SER A 111 -18.53 -8.53 8.70
C SER A 111 -20.04 -8.33 8.52
N LYS A 112 -20.61 -7.14 8.81
CA LYS A 112 -22.04 -6.86 8.62
C LYS A 112 -22.45 -6.60 7.16
N THR A 113 -21.49 -6.41 6.25
CA THR A 113 -21.74 -6.24 4.81
C THR A 113 -20.75 -7.10 4.01
N PRO A 114 -20.88 -8.44 4.07
CA PRO A 114 -19.89 -9.35 3.51
C PRO A 114 -19.88 -9.38 1.96
N GLU A 115 -20.90 -8.85 1.29
CA GLU A 115 -21.07 -9.05 -0.15
C GLU A 115 -20.57 -7.89 -1.04
N GLU A 116 -20.14 -6.74 -0.52
CA GLU A 116 -19.85 -5.56 -1.37
C GLU A 116 -18.52 -4.80 -1.14
N ASN A 117 -17.65 -5.26 -0.25
CA ASN A 117 -16.51 -4.44 0.19
C ASN A 117 -15.17 -4.87 -0.41
N GLY A 118 -14.81 -4.27 -1.55
CA GLY A 118 -13.47 -4.37 -2.14
C GLY A 118 -12.35 -4.01 -1.16
N LEU A 119 -12.56 -3.06 -0.25
CA LEU A 119 -11.56 -2.60 0.73
C LEU A 119 -11.43 -3.51 1.96
N ALA A 120 -12.48 -4.25 2.33
CA ALA A 120 -12.42 -5.32 3.34
C ALA A 120 -11.51 -6.48 2.88
N GLY A 121 -11.55 -6.78 1.58
CA GLY A 121 -10.60 -7.70 0.95
C GLY A 121 -9.15 -7.19 0.99
N LEU A 122 -8.94 -5.87 0.86
CA LEU A 122 -7.60 -5.26 0.88
C LEU A 122 -6.98 -5.24 2.28
N ILE A 123 -7.73 -4.92 3.33
CA ILE A 123 -7.25 -4.93 4.72
C ILE A 123 -6.98 -6.37 5.19
N SER A 124 -7.89 -7.31 4.87
CA SER A 124 -7.70 -8.75 5.16
C SER A 124 -6.45 -9.33 4.46
N SER A 125 -6.08 -8.83 3.28
CA SER A 125 -4.89 -9.28 2.56
C SER A 125 -3.57 -8.76 3.16
N LEU A 126 -3.61 -7.65 3.91
CA LEU A 126 -2.45 -7.00 4.52
C LEU A 126 -2.21 -7.44 5.98
N GLY A 127 -3.25 -7.84 6.70
CA GLY A 127 -3.19 -8.19 8.13
C GLY A 127 -3.14 -9.69 8.45
N GLY A 128 -3.04 -10.57 7.46
CA GLY A 128 -3.12 -12.02 7.65
C GLY A 128 -1.77 -12.73 7.75
N ARG A 129 -1.12 -12.65 8.91
CA ARG A 129 -0.26 -13.70 9.45
C ARG A 129 -0.52 -13.86 10.94
#